data_AF-A0A925TS23-F1
#
_entry.id   AF-A0A925TS23-F1
#
_cell.length_a   1.000
_cell.length_b   1.000
_cell.length_c   1.000
_cell.angle_alpha   90.00
_cell.angle_beta   90.00
_cell.angle_gamma   90.00
#
_symmetry.space_group_name_H-M   'P 1'
#
loop_
_entity.id
_entity.type
_entity.pdbx_description
1 polymer ?
#
loop_
_entity_poly.entity_id
_entity_poly.type
_entity_poly.pdbx_seq_one_letter_code
_entity_poly.pdbx_strand_id
1 'polypeptide(L)'
;MAASYDGTTSKIYINGILSTSSTAVSGPPTTNTDSLFIGADRSGSTPDFFFNGYIDEVRIANYVKTEAQIKEYLYQSITNDNEPSSGSINVTYNLDGSPQDNSDGGPRLYFRGDAKFSAPATVTNQPISPLNRTTGGFPEQYAVKTSDRAIPEIGLMIDDSLYIGSSTTISDVNLFVATNHTAEADLEITLISPAGTEVKVCSDKGLLGSADNIITVFDDEADSTLKSSAYTSFAPRIKADNSVNAAFAGANAQGWWRLKINDDAGGDSGRVYAWGVQINNAATLDVGSEPTAGVPGKFELQQNYPNPFNPSTMIRFSLARPEQVSLKVYDVLGREVQTLLNEKRAAGTYTVPFNASRLASGVYFYRLRAGNFIESKKMMLVK
;
A
#
# COMPACT_ATOMS: atom_id res chain seq x y z
N MET A 1 -14.55 -19.51 -9.58
CA MET A 1 -15.77 -20.13 -10.16
C MET A 1 -16.12 -19.36 -11.43
N ALA A 2 -16.69 -20.00 -12.46
CA ALA A 2 -17.17 -19.32 -13.65
C ALA A 2 -18.54 -19.86 -14.09
N ALA A 3 -19.35 -19.01 -14.74
CA ALA A 3 -20.60 -19.41 -15.37
C ALA A 3 -20.64 -18.89 -16.81
N SER A 4 -21.27 -19.64 -17.71
CA SER A 4 -21.44 -19.23 -19.12
C SER A 4 -22.83 -19.60 -19.62
N TYR A 5 -23.41 -18.79 -20.50
CA TYR A 5 -24.68 -19.07 -21.18
C TYR A 5 -24.56 -18.74 -22.66
N ASP A 6 -24.87 -19.71 -23.53
CA ASP A 6 -24.74 -19.57 -25.00
C ASP A 6 -26.07 -19.29 -25.72
N GLY A 7 -27.12 -18.91 -24.98
CA GLY A 7 -28.47 -18.74 -25.52
C GLY A 7 -29.30 -20.03 -25.54
N THR A 8 -28.69 -21.19 -25.26
CA THR A 8 -29.38 -22.49 -25.17
C THR A 8 -29.01 -23.25 -23.91
N THR A 9 -27.75 -23.15 -23.46
CA THR A 9 -27.18 -23.94 -22.38
C THR A 9 -26.46 -23.04 -21.38
N SER A 10 -26.85 -23.14 -20.11
CA SER A 10 -26.11 -22.58 -18.98
C SER A 10 -25.12 -23.61 -18.46
N LYS A 11 -23.88 -23.20 -18.18
CA LYS A 11 -22.81 -24.05 -17.63
C LYS A 11 -22.18 -23.38 -16.41
N ILE A 12 -21.84 -24.17 -15.40
CA ILE A 12 -21.10 -23.73 -14.21
C ILE A 12 -19.80 -24.52 -14.13
N TYR A 13 -18.70 -23.82 -13.88
CA TYR A 13 -17.36 -24.36 -13.75
C TYR A 13 -16.80 -24.06 -12.35
N ILE A 14 -16.29 -25.09 -11.69
CA ILE A 14 -15.61 -25.00 -10.40
C ILE A 14 -14.15 -25.34 -10.63
N ASN A 15 -13.25 -24.44 -10.21
CA ASN A 15 -11.81 -24.56 -10.45
C ASN A 15 -11.47 -24.84 -11.94
N GLY A 16 -12.22 -24.20 -12.84
CA GLY A 16 -12.03 -24.31 -14.29
C GLY A 16 -12.55 -25.61 -14.90
N ILE A 17 -13.09 -26.54 -14.10
CA ILE A 17 -13.65 -27.80 -14.58
C ILE A 17 -15.18 -27.66 -14.63
N LEU A 18 -15.80 -28.12 -15.73
CA LEU A 18 -17.26 -28.14 -15.84
C LEU A 18 -17.87 -28.94 -14.69
N SER A 19 -18.68 -28.28 -13.87
CA SER A 19 -19.33 -28.89 -12.72
C SER A 19 -20.76 -29.30 -13.03
N THR A 20 -21.51 -28.50 -13.80
CA THR A 20 -22.90 -28.80 -14.18
C THR A 20 -23.33 -27.97 -15.40
N SER A 21 -24.39 -28.40 -16.08
CA SER A 21 -25.03 -27.65 -17.16
C SER A 21 -26.54 -27.88 -17.21
N SER A 22 -27.28 -26.90 -17.73
CA SER A 22 -28.74 -26.94 -17.86
C SER A 22 -29.18 -26.30 -19.18
N THR A 23 -30.20 -26.89 -19.81
CA THR A 23 -30.88 -26.36 -21.01
C THR A 23 -32.31 -25.88 -20.70
N ALA A 24 -32.64 -25.73 -19.41
CA ALA A 24 -33.99 -25.36 -18.97
C ALA A 24 -34.35 -23.90 -19.28
N VAL A 25 -33.36 -23.07 -19.61
CA VAL A 25 -33.53 -21.68 -20.04
C VAL A 25 -32.98 -21.57 -21.46
N SER A 26 -33.79 -21.07 -22.39
CA SER A 26 -33.45 -20.95 -23.80
C SER A 26 -33.91 -19.61 -24.36
N GLY A 27 -33.13 -19.04 -25.26
CA GLY A 27 -33.38 -17.73 -25.87
C GLY A 27 -32.24 -16.74 -25.60
N PRO A 28 -32.13 -15.66 -26.39
CA PRO A 28 -31.09 -14.67 -26.19
C PRO A 28 -31.24 -13.98 -24.83
N PRO A 29 -30.14 -13.61 -24.16
CA PRO A 29 -30.20 -12.72 -23.00
C PRO A 29 -30.93 -11.43 -23.38
N THR A 30 -31.95 -11.05 -22.61
CA THR A 30 -32.67 -9.79 -22.79
C THR A 30 -31.97 -8.69 -22.00
N THR A 31 -31.95 -7.47 -22.52
CA THR A 31 -31.49 -6.30 -21.76
C THR A 31 -32.50 -5.95 -20.67
N ASN A 32 -32.03 -5.75 -19.45
CA ASN A 32 -32.79 -5.18 -18.35
C ASN A 32 -31.88 -4.23 -17.56
N THR A 33 -32.46 -3.52 -16.59
CA THR A 33 -31.75 -2.66 -15.64
C THR A 33 -31.61 -3.34 -14.28
N ASP A 34 -31.76 -4.67 -14.23
CA ASP A 34 -31.76 -5.37 -12.97
C ASP A 34 -30.36 -5.36 -12.37
N SER A 35 -30.31 -5.21 -11.05
CA SER A 35 -29.06 -5.38 -10.32
C SER A 35 -28.63 -6.85 -10.34
N LEU A 36 -27.32 -7.08 -10.40
CA LEU A 36 -26.73 -8.39 -10.26
C LEU A 36 -26.70 -8.76 -8.77
N PHE A 37 -27.19 -9.96 -8.45
CA PHE A 37 -27.09 -10.52 -7.10
C PHE A 37 -26.19 -11.76 -7.16
N ILE A 38 -25.18 -11.80 -6.30
CA ILE A 38 -24.31 -12.96 -6.13
C ILE A 38 -24.49 -13.49 -4.72
N GLY A 39 -24.55 -14.82 -4.63
CA GLY A 39 -24.55 -15.50 -3.35
C GLY A 39 -25.92 -15.82 -2.76
N ALA A 40 -27.01 -15.72 -3.53
CA ALA A 40 -28.26 -16.41 -3.23
C ALA A 40 -29.06 -16.65 -4.51
N ASP A 41 -29.90 -17.68 -4.52
CA ASP A 41 -30.97 -17.81 -5.49
C ASP A 41 -32.09 -16.81 -5.15
N ARG A 42 -32.68 -16.22 -6.19
CA ARG A 42 -33.80 -15.27 -6.08
C ARG A 42 -35.11 -15.91 -6.59
N SER A 43 -35.28 -17.22 -6.40
CA SER A 43 -36.51 -17.93 -6.72
C SER A 43 -37.67 -17.52 -5.80
N GLY A 44 -38.18 -16.29 -5.93
CA GLY A 44 -39.32 -15.78 -5.17
C GLY A 44 -39.09 -14.44 -4.46
N SER A 45 -39.99 -14.11 -3.53
CA SER A 45 -39.94 -12.88 -2.72
C SER A 45 -38.93 -12.94 -1.57
N THR A 46 -38.43 -14.14 -1.24
CA THR A 46 -37.43 -14.39 -0.22
C THR A 46 -36.23 -15.10 -0.85
N PRO A 47 -34.99 -14.61 -0.63
CA PRO A 47 -33.79 -15.28 -1.15
C PRO A 47 -33.53 -16.59 -0.42
N ASP A 48 -33.19 -17.64 -1.17
CA ASP A 48 -32.84 -18.97 -0.69
C ASP A 48 -31.44 -19.38 -1.21
N PHE A 49 -30.84 -20.44 -0.64
CA PHE A 49 -29.56 -21.01 -1.09
C PHE A 49 -28.38 -20.03 -1.09
N PHE A 50 -27.95 -19.61 0.10
CA PHE A 50 -26.87 -18.65 0.27
C PHE A 50 -25.47 -19.24 -0.01
N PHE A 51 -24.64 -18.50 -0.73
CA PHE A 51 -23.21 -18.73 -0.83
C PHE A 51 -22.53 -18.28 0.47
N ASN A 52 -21.75 -19.16 1.08
CA ASN A 52 -20.99 -18.89 2.28
C ASN A 52 -19.50 -19.08 1.97
N GLY A 53 -18.84 -18.01 1.56
CA GLY A 53 -17.46 -18.07 1.08
C GLY A 53 -16.91 -16.72 0.65
N TYR A 54 -15.68 -16.74 0.16
CA TYR A 54 -14.95 -15.54 -0.22
C TYR A 54 -14.91 -15.35 -1.73
N ILE A 55 -15.04 -14.10 -2.19
CA ILE A 55 -14.98 -13.72 -3.61
C ILE A 55 -13.89 -12.67 -3.79
N ASP A 56 -13.02 -12.91 -4.78
CA ASP A 56 -11.87 -12.05 -5.09
C ASP A 56 -12.21 -11.02 -6.18
N GLU A 57 -12.90 -11.44 -7.25
CA GLU A 57 -13.20 -10.62 -8.42
C GLU A 57 -14.43 -11.14 -9.18
N VAL A 58 -15.23 -10.25 -9.78
CA VAL A 58 -16.38 -10.61 -10.64
C VAL A 58 -16.26 -9.91 -11.99
N ARG A 59 -16.37 -10.67 -13.07
CA ARG A 59 -16.31 -10.15 -14.46
C ARG A 59 -17.46 -10.69 -15.29
N ILE A 60 -17.97 -9.87 -16.19
CA ILE A 60 -19.06 -10.20 -17.10
C ILE A 60 -18.68 -9.83 -18.53
N ALA A 61 -18.69 -10.84 -19.40
CA ALA A 61 -18.39 -10.71 -20.82
C ALA A 61 -19.66 -10.91 -21.67
N ASN A 62 -19.73 -10.29 -22.85
CA ASN A 62 -20.81 -10.51 -23.83
C ASN A 62 -20.55 -11.73 -24.73
N TYR A 63 -19.55 -12.55 -24.43
CA TYR A 63 -19.19 -13.73 -25.21
C TYR A 63 -19.01 -14.95 -24.31
N VAL A 64 -19.14 -16.13 -24.92
CA VAL A 64 -19.02 -17.41 -24.22
C VAL A 64 -17.56 -17.84 -24.22
N LYS A 65 -16.95 -17.95 -23.04
CA LYS A 65 -15.61 -18.55 -22.89
C LYS A 65 -15.70 -20.07 -23.00
N THR A 66 -14.75 -20.67 -23.71
CA THR A 66 -14.54 -22.13 -23.71
C THR A 66 -13.97 -22.60 -22.36
N GLU A 67 -14.11 -23.87 -22.03
CA GLU A 67 -13.49 -24.44 -20.82
C GLU A 67 -11.96 -24.24 -20.79
N ALA A 68 -11.31 -24.35 -21.95
CA ALA A 68 -9.87 -24.12 -22.08
C ALA A 68 -9.50 -22.67 -21.71
N GLN A 69 -10.23 -21.69 -22.24
CA GLN A 69 -10.04 -20.28 -21.89
C GLN A 69 -10.34 -20.03 -20.41
N ILE A 70 -11.41 -20.62 -19.86
CA ILE A 70 -11.72 -20.50 -18.43
C ILE A 70 -10.55 -21.01 -17.59
N LYS A 71 -9.96 -22.17 -17.94
CA LYS A 71 -8.78 -22.72 -17.23
C LYS A 71 -7.54 -21.85 -17.39
N GLU A 72 -7.30 -21.35 -18.60
CA GLU A 72 -6.18 -20.46 -18.91
C GLU A 72 -6.21 -19.22 -18.01
N TYR A 73 -7.38 -18.59 -17.88
CA TYR A 73 -7.51 -17.34 -17.15
C TYR A 73 -7.95 -17.47 -15.69
N LEU A 74 -8.31 -18.66 -15.22
CA LEU A 74 -8.83 -18.90 -13.86
C LEU A 74 -7.94 -18.32 -12.76
N TYR A 75 -6.63 -18.31 -12.99
CA TYR A 75 -5.62 -17.85 -12.05
C TYR A 75 -4.90 -16.58 -12.52
N GLN A 76 -5.32 -15.97 -13.62
CA GLN A 76 -4.65 -14.82 -14.23
C GLN A 76 -5.50 -13.54 -14.11
N SER A 77 -4.82 -12.40 -14.04
CA SER A 77 -5.49 -11.11 -14.26
C SER A 77 -5.94 -11.09 -15.69
N ILE A 78 -7.23 -10.97 -15.88
CA ILE A 78 -7.79 -10.69 -17.19
C ILE A 78 -7.76 -9.16 -17.39
N THR A 79 -7.49 -8.67 -18.58
CA THR A 79 -7.53 -7.25 -18.96
C THR A 79 -8.15 -7.12 -20.33
N ASN A 80 -8.54 -5.90 -20.72
CA ASN A 80 -9.02 -5.68 -22.08
C ASN A 80 -7.99 -6.06 -23.16
N ASP A 81 -6.71 -6.14 -22.79
CA ASP A 81 -5.59 -6.41 -23.70
C ASP A 81 -5.21 -7.89 -23.78
N ASN A 82 -5.47 -8.68 -22.73
CA ASN A 82 -5.11 -10.11 -22.69
C ASN A 82 -6.31 -11.06 -22.75
N GLU A 83 -7.53 -10.52 -22.84
CA GLU A 83 -8.70 -11.32 -23.15
C GLU A 83 -8.64 -11.89 -24.57
N PRO A 84 -9.16 -13.10 -24.78
CA PRO A 84 -9.19 -13.76 -26.08
C PRO A 84 -10.10 -13.03 -27.09
N SER A 85 -10.80 -11.97 -26.67
CA SER A 85 -11.61 -11.09 -27.53
C SER A 85 -11.57 -9.67 -26.96
N SER A 86 -10.48 -8.94 -27.27
CA SER A 86 -10.27 -7.56 -26.83
C SER A 86 -11.52 -6.70 -27.10
N GLY A 87 -11.93 -5.89 -26.11
CA GLY A 87 -13.13 -5.04 -26.18
C GLY A 87 -14.46 -5.73 -25.87
N SER A 88 -14.46 -6.98 -25.39
CA SER A 88 -15.69 -7.79 -25.18
C SER A 88 -16.04 -8.06 -23.70
N ILE A 89 -15.31 -7.47 -22.75
CA ILE A 89 -15.74 -7.38 -21.34
C ILE A 89 -16.71 -6.21 -21.24
N ASN A 90 -17.94 -6.45 -20.76
CA ASN A 90 -18.90 -5.37 -20.55
C ASN A 90 -18.76 -4.72 -19.18
N VAL A 91 -18.49 -5.54 -18.16
CA VAL A 91 -18.46 -5.08 -16.76
C VAL A 91 -17.42 -5.86 -15.98
N THR A 92 -16.62 -5.15 -15.20
CA THR A 92 -15.71 -5.71 -14.20
C THR A 92 -16.06 -5.09 -12.86
N TYR A 93 -16.33 -5.93 -11.86
CA TYR A 93 -16.44 -5.53 -10.47
C TYR A 93 -15.20 -6.03 -9.73
N ASN A 94 -14.28 -5.11 -9.50
CA ASN A 94 -13.14 -5.29 -8.60
C ASN A 94 -13.64 -4.92 -7.20
N LEU A 95 -13.50 -5.84 -6.25
CA LEU A 95 -14.21 -5.72 -4.98
C LEU A 95 -13.22 -5.76 -3.83
N ASP A 96 -12.65 -4.60 -3.56
CA ASP A 96 -11.58 -4.32 -2.60
C ASP A 96 -12.07 -3.79 -1.25
N GLY A 97 -13.38 -3.91 -0.94
CA GLY A 97 -13.87 -3.81 0.44
C GLY A 97 -15.14 -2.99 0.68
N SER A 98 -15.72 -2.33 -0.33
CA SER A 98 -16.98 -1.59 -0.16
C SER A 98 -18.22 -2.41 -0.58
N PRO A 99 -19.33 -2.46 0.22
CA PRO A 99 -20.58 -3.11 -0.17
C PRO A 99 -21.46 -2.34 -1.17
N GLN A 100 -21.10 -1.11 -1.56
CA GLN A 100 -21.96 -0.24 -2.37
C GLN A 100 -21.12 0.62 -3.32
N ASP A 101 -21.33 0.47 -4.63
CA ASP A 101 -20.90 1.43 -5.64
C ASP A 101 -22.14 1.83 -6.46
N ASN A 102 -22.54 3.12 -6.40
CA ASN A 102 -23.53 3.68 -7.32
C ASN A 102 -23.66 5.22 -7.24
N SER A 103 -22.65 5.97 -7.67
CA SER A 103 -22.84 7.39 -8.02
C SER A 103 -23.44 7.59 -9.43
N ASP A 104 -23.50 6.54 -10.25
CA ASP A 104 -23.56 6.69 -11.72
C ASP A 104 -24.86 6.15 -12.36
N GLY A 105 -25.66 5.37 -11.64
CA GLY A 105 -26.95 4.83 -12.12
C GLY A 105 -26.87 3.54 -12.96
N GLY A 106 -25.75 2.83 -12.96
CA GLY A 106 -25.60 1.50 -13.58
C GLY A 106 -26.18 0.33 -12.77
N PRO A 107 -26.22 -0.90 -13.32
CA PRO A 107 -26.68 -2.09 -12.60
C PRO A 107 -25.75 -2.40 -11.41
N ARG A 108 -26.32 -2.40 -10.19
CA ARG A 108 -25.61 -2.65 -8.94
C ARG A 108 -25.22 -4.12 -8.80
N LEU A 109 -24.10 -4.41 -8.17
CA LEU A 109 -23.77 -5.74 -7.67
C LEU A 109 -24.10 -5.81 -6.16
N TYR A 110 -24.83 -6.85 -5.76
CA TYR A 110 -25.15 -7.11 -4.36
C TYR A 110 -24.72 -8.51 -3.95
N PHE A 111 -24.09 -8.64 -2.79
CA PHE A 111 -23.94 -9.92 -2.12
C PHE A 111 -25.16 -10.22 -1.25
N ARG A 112 -25.62 -11.47 -1.28
CA ARG A 112 -26.64 -11.97 -0.35
C ARG A 112 -26.04 -13.07 0.53
N GLY A 113 -26.55 -13.18 1.75
CA GLY A 113 -26.08 -14.16 2.73
C GLY A 113 -24.73 -13.82 3.34
N ASP A 114 -23.92 -14.85 3.63
CA ASP A 114 -22.60 -14.75 4.26
C ASP A 114 -21.43 -14.64 3.25
N ALA A 115 -21.72 -14.29 1.99
CA ALA A 115 -20.68 -14.02 1.00
C ALA A 115 -19.79 -12.85 1.46
N LYS A 116 -18.47 -13.05 1.49
CA LYS A 116 -17.47 -12.09 1.99
C LYS A 116 -16.36 -11.84 0.97
N PHE A 117 -15.53 -10.82 1.21
CA PHE A 117 -14.29 -10.58 0.46
C PHE A 117 -13.10 -11.31 1.07
N SER A 118 -12.21 -11.85 0.24
CA SER A 118 -10.99 -12.50 0.73
C SER A 118 -10.03 -11.47 1.34
N ALA A 119 -9.44 -11.82 2.49
CA ALA A 119 -8.27 -11.12 3.02
C ALA A 119 -6.99 -11.63 2.31
N PRO A 120 -5.92 -10.84 2.20
CA PRO A 120 -4.67 -11.29 1.57
C PRO A 120 -4.07 -12.48 2.35
N ALA A 121 -4.14 -13.68 1.77
CA ALA A 121 -3.72 -14.92 2.43
C ALA A 121 -2.30 -15.34 2.06
N THR A 122 -1.56 -15.76 3.09
CA THR A 122 -0.26 -16.43 3.04
C THR A 122 -0.49 -17.94 2.84
N VAL A 123 0.21 -18.56 1.88
CA VAL A 123 0.38 -20.02 1.65
C VAL A 123 -0.53 -20.69 0.59
N THR A 124 0.07 -21.68 -0.08
CA THR A 124 -0.25 -22.37 -1.34
C THR A 124 -1.56 -23.17 -1.41
N ASN A 125 -2.12 -23.27 -2.64
CA ASN A 125 -3.37 -23.96 -3.01
C ASN A 125 -4.68 -23.27 -2.55
N GLN A 126 -4.71 -21.94 -2.51
CA GLN A 126 -5.90 -21.13 -2.19
C GLN A 126 -6.04 -19.90 -3.12
N PRO A 127 -7.24 -19.30 -3.23
CA PRO A 127 -7.58 -18.21 -4.14
C PRO A 127 -6.67 -16.98 -3.99
N ILE A 128 -6.42 -16.35 -5.13
CA ILE A 128 -5.34 -15.38 -5.33
C ILE A 128 -5.94 -13.99 -5.22
N SER A 129 -5.57 -13.24 -4.18
CA SER A 129 -5.73 -11.78 -4.18
C SER A 129 -4.89 -11.21 -5.34
N PRO A 130 -5.36 -10.15 -6.04
CA PRO A 130 -4.57 -9.47 -7.08
C PRO A 130 -3.18 -8.98 -6.61
N LEU A 131 -2.90 -9.01 -5.31
CA LEU A 131 -1.60 -8.70 -4.70
C LEU A 131 -0.51 -9.79 -4.86
N ASN A 132 -0.82 -11.02 -5.28
CA ASN A 132 0.15 -12.12 -5.25
C ASN A 132 0.23 -12.93 -6.55
N ARG A 133 0.41 -12.23 -7.68
CA ARG A 133 0.14 -12.78 -9.03
C ARG A 133 1.31 -13.31 -9.86
N THR A 134 2.53 -13.46 -9.34
CA THR A 134 3.56 -14.21 -10.08
C THR A 134 4.62 -14.81 -9.17
N THR A 135 5.11 -15.98 -9.55
CA THR A 135 6.30 -16.66 -9.03
C THR A 135 7.60 -15.89 -9.34
N GLY A 136 7.62 -14.59 -9.04
CA GLY A 136 8.68 -13.65 -9.36
C GLY A 136 8.13 -12.23 -9.43
N GLY A 137 8.39 -11.44 -8.39
CA GLY A 137 8.36 -9.97 -8.40
C GLY A 137 7.01 -9.27 -8.62
N PHE A 138 6.96 -8.03 -8.16
CA PHE A 138 5.95 -7.02 -8.49
C PHE A 138 5.93 -6.82 -10.04
N PRO A 139 4.76 -6.61 -10.70
CA PRO A 139 4.60 -6.66 -12.17
C PRO A 139 5.37 -5.56 -12.95
N GLU A 140 5.81 -4.52 -12.25
CA GLU A 140 6.83 -3.58 -12.71
C GLU A 140 7.98 -3.59 -11.69
N GLN A 141 9.21 -3.28 -12.09
CA GLN A 141 10.37 -3.41 -11.21
C GLN A 141 10.48 -2.25 -10.21
N TYR A 142 9.56 -2.25 -9.24
CA TYR A 142 9.62 -1.40 -8.07
C TYR A 142 10.50 -2.06 -7.01
N ALA A 143 11.26 -1.24 -6.31
CA ALA A 143 11.67 -1.58 -4.97
C ALA A 143 10.44 -1.53 -4.07
N VAL A 144 9.87 -2.69 -3.75
CA VAL A 144 8.65 -2.80 -2.92
C VAL A 144 8.98 -3.45 -1.60
N LYS A 145 8.27 -2.99 -0.56
CA LYS A 145 8.20 -3.69 0.70
C LYS A 145 6.76 -3.84 1.15
N THR A 146 6.49 -4.92 1.85
CA THR A 146 5.30 -5.03 2.71
C THR A 146 5.50 -4.17 3.95
N SER A 147 4.39 -3.67 4.47
CA SER A 147 4.34 -2.84 5.67
C SER A 147 3.19 -3.29 6.56
N ASP A 148 3.22 -2.83 7.80
CA ASP A 148 2.15 -3.04 8.79
C ASP A 148 2.01 -1.79 9.67
N ARG A 149 2.28 -0.62 9.08
CA ARG A 149 2.29 0.66 9.80
C ARG A 149 0.87 1.15 9.95
N ALA A 150 0.44 1.34 11.20
CA ALA A 150 -0.83 1.99 11.49
C ALA A 150 -0.75 3.48 11.12
N ILE A 151 -1.80 3.96 10.47
CA ILE A 151 -2.08 5.38 10.29
C ILE A 151 -2.99 5.76 11.47
N PRO A 152 -2.52 6.63 12.39
CA PRO A 152 -3.31 7.03 13.54
C PRO A 152 -4.45 7.94 13.12
N GLU A 153 -5.52 7.99 13.91
CA GLU A 153 -6.71 8.80 13.64
C GLU A 153 -6.46 10.29 13.51
N ILE A 154 -5.44 10.81 14.20
CA ILE A 154 -4.92 12.15 13.91
C ILE A 154 -3.42 12.08 14.07
N GLY A 155 -2.71 12.56 13.05
CA GLY A 155 -1.30 12.82 13.06
C GLY A 155 -0.48 11.87 12.19
N LEU A 156 0.83 11.94 12.41
CA LEU A 156 1.80 11.31 11.54
C LEU A 156 1.98 9.83 11.88
N MET A 157 1.90 8.95 10.88
CA MET A 157 2.37 7.59 11.03
C MET A 157 3.87 7.57 11.36
N ILE A 158 4.35 6.51 12.00
CA ILE A 158 5.79 6.28 12.10
C ILE A 158 6.34 6.02 10.69
N ASP A 159 7.33 6.82 10.26
CA ASP A 159 8.00 6.68 8.96
C ASP A 159 8.29 5.20 8.63
N ASP A 160 7.94 4.80 7.42
CA ASP A 160 8.34 3.51 6.89
C ASP A 160 9.49 3.68 5.92
N SER A 161 10.49 2.81 5.99
CA SER A 161 11.75 2.96 5.24
C SER A 161 11.99 1.79 4.30
N LEU A 162 12.58 2.09 3.14
CA LEU A 162 12.95 1.16 2.08
C LEU A 162 14.36 1.52 1.59
N TYR A 163 15.24 0.53 1.42
CA TYR A 163 16.60 0.75 0.92
C TYR A 163 16.71 0.42 -0.56
N ILE A 164 17.39 1.28 -1.32
CA ILE A 164 17.79 1.03 -2.71
C ILE A 164 19.31 0.94 -2.77
N GLY A 165 19.81 -0.19 -3.27
CA GLY A 165 21.26 -0.45 -3.41
C GLY A 165 21.85 0.12 -4.69
N SER A 166 21.02 0.31 -5.72
CA SER A 166 21.43 0.82 -7.03
C SER A 166 21.81 2.31 -7.00
N SER A 167 23.09 2.61 -7.28
CA SER A 167 23.56 3.99 -7.48
C SER A 167 23.31 4.43 -8.92
N THR A 168 22.21 5.16 -9.13
CA THR A 168 21.86 5.79 -10.40
C THR A 168 21.44 7.23 -10.17
N THR A 169 21.66 8.08 -11.17
CA THR A 169 21.11 9.43 -11.21
C THR A 169 19.62 9.34 -11.52
N ILE A 170 18.80 10.01 -10.73
CA ILE A 170 17.34 10.03 -10.90
C ILE A 170 16.99 10.94 -12.08
N SER A 171 16.23 10.38 -13.03
CA SER A 171 15.56 11.09 -14.12
C SER A 171 14.03 10.95 -14.05
N ASP A 172 13.54 9.92 -13.36
CA ASP A 172 12.11 9.62 -13.21
C ASP A 172 11.87 8.76 -11.94
N VAL A 173 10.74 8.95 -11.27
CA VAL A 173 10.35 8.28 -10.01
C VAL A 173 8.82 8.10 -9.97
N ASN A 174 8.39 6.84 -9.87
CA ASN A 174 7.00 6.50 -9.59
C ASN A 174 6.86 5.93 -8.18
N LEU A 175 5.82 6.30 -7.45
CA LEU A 175 5.54 5.84 -6.09
C LEU A 175 4.32 4.93 -6.07
N PHE A 176 4.50 3.67 -5.70
CA PHE A 176 3.41 2.76 -5.37
C PHE A 176 3.02 2.89 -3.89
N VAL A 177 1.73 2.98 -3.60
CA VAL A 177 1.18 2.92 -2.23
C VAL A 177 -0.03 1.99 -2.20
N ALA A 178 -0.06 1.12 -1.19
CA ALA A 178 -1.21 0.30 -0.81
C ALA A 178 -1.54 0.54 0.66
N THR A 179 -2.63 1.25 0.91
CA THR A 179 -3.17 1.57 2.23
C THR A 179 -4.68 1.41 2.23
N ASN A 180 -5.24 1.07 3.40
CA ASN A 180 -6.66 1.20 3.68
C ASN A 180 -6.83 2.35 4.69
N HIS A 181 -7.81 3.21 4.48
CA HIS A 181 -8.14 4.32 5.38
C HIS A 181 -9.60 4.71 5.20
N THR A 182 -10.37 4.82 6.28
CA THR A 182 -11.84 5.05 6.21
C THR A 182 -12.27 6.40 5.64
N ALA A 183 -11.32 7.32 5.43
CA ALA A 183 -11.48 8.52 4.63
C ALA A 183 -10.12 8.90 4.00
N GLU A 184 -9.91 8.60 2.73
CA GLU A 184 -8.62 8.82 2.06
C GLU A 184 -8.33 10.29 1.77
N ALA A 185 -9.39 11.11 1.78
CA ALA A 185 -9.29 12.55 1.66
C ALA A 185 -8.40 13.15 2.75
N ASP A 186 -8.36 12.57 3.95
CA ASP A 186 -7.62 13.13 5.09
C ASP A 186 -6.11 12.82 5.04
N LEU A 187 -5.66 12.09 4.01
CA LEU A 187 -4.28 11.60 3.93
C LEU A 187 -3.36 12.55 3.16
N GLU A 188 -2.30 12.97 3.85
CA GLU A 188 -1.12 13.56 3.22
C GLU A 188 0.00 12.53 3.07
N ILE A 189 0.31 12.15 1.82
CA ILE A 189 1.37 11.19 1.50
C ILE A 189 2.61 11.95 1.04
N THR A 190 3.72 11.74 1.75
CA THR A 190 5.02 12.35 1.47
C THR A 190 6.09 11.29 1.24
N LEU A 191 6.83 11.43 0.14
CA LEU A 191 7.99 10.61 -0.19
C LEU A 191 9.27 11.39 0.09
N ILE A 192 10.26 10.71 0.67
CA ILE A 192 11.54 11.31 1.05
C ILE A 192 12.67 10.53 0.41
N SER A 193 13.52 11.22 -0.34
CA SER A 193 14.69 10.63 -0.99
C SER A 193 15.84 10.40 0.01
N PRO A 194 16.88 9.61 -0.37
CA PRO A 194 18.07 9.42 0.43
C PRO A 194 18.83 10.71 0.76
N ALA A 195 18.72 11.73 -0.09
CA ALA A 195 19.31 13.04 0.13
C ALA A 195 18.55 13.88 1.17
N GLY A 196 17.37 13.41 1.62
CA GLY A 196 16.50 14.12 2.56
C GLY A 196 15.53 15.11 1.91
N THR A 197 15.48 15.18 0.58
CA THR A 197 14.45 15.95 -0.13
C THR A 197 13.10 15.29 0.10
N GLU A 198 12.11 16.07 0.53
CA GLU A 198 10.74 15.62 0.75
C GLU A 198 9.84 16.16 -0.37
N VAL A 199 8.95 15.33 -0.92
CA VAL A 199 7.91 15.74 -1.86
C VAL A 199 6.58 15.23 -1.37
N LYS A 200 5.60 16.14 -1.27
CA LYS A 200 4.22 15.77 -0.97
C LYS A 200 3.58 15.29 -2.27
N VAL A 201 3.29 13.99 -2.33
CA VAL A 201 2.80 13.31 -3.52
C VAL A 201 1.27 13.39 -3.61
N CYS A 202 0.61 13.36 -2.45
CA CYS A 202 -0.83 13.56 -2.28
C CYS A 202 -1.05 14.48 -1.07
N SER A 203 -1.93 15.46 -1.22
CA SER A 203 -2.34 16.41 -0.19
C SER A 203 -3.85 16.53 -0.21
N ASP A 204 -4.51 16.06 0.84
CA ASP A 204 -5.92 16.38 1.15
C ASP A 204 -6.83 16.40 -0.09
N LYS A 205 -6.73 15.33 -0.89
CA LYS A 205 -7.56 15.14 -2.06
C LYS A 205 -8.30 13.86 -1.83
N GLY A 206 -9.63 13.93 -1.91
CA GLY A 206 -10.47 12.76 -2.20
C GLY A 206 -10.13 12.24 -3.59
N LEU A 207 -8.92 11.69 -3.73
CA LEU A 207 -8.27 11.30 -4.97
C LEU A 207 -9.05 10.22 -5.73
N LEU A 208 -9.96 9.55 -5.02
CA LEU A 208 -10.57 8.30 -5.46
C LEU A 208 -12.11 8.31 -5.37
N GLY A 209 -12.75 9.44 -5.03
CA GLY A 209 -14.11 9.39 -4.49
C GLY A 209 -14.10 8.65 -3.14
N SER A 210 -15.25 8.41 -2.50
CA SER A 210 -15.37 7.76 -1.18
C SER A 210 -14.92 6.27 -1.16
N ALA A 211 -13.73 6.01 -1.65
CA ALA A 211 -13.06 4.73 -1.72
C ALA A 211 -12.06 4.75 -0.57
N ASP A 212 -12.46 4.14 0.54
CA ASP A 212 -11.77 4.03 1.83
C ASP A 212 -10.39 3.29 1.76
N ASN A 213 -9.69 3.37 0.63
CA ASN A 213 -8.40 2.74 0.37
C ASN A 213 -7.66 3.40 -0.81
N ILE A 214 -6.34 3.50 -0.70
CA ILE A 214 -5.45 3.92 -1.79
C ILE A 214 -4.59 2.72 -2.17
N ILE A 215 -4.83 2.15 -3.35
CA ILE A 215 -3.98 1.12 -3.96
C ILE A 215 -3.64 1.56 -5.38
N THR A 216 -2.58 2.34 -5.53
CA THR A 216 -2.25 2.98 -6.81
C THR A 216 -0.77 3.34 -6.94
N VAL A 217 -0.41 3.80 -8.14
CA VAL A 217 0.88 4.39 -8.47
C VAL A 217 0.68 5.89 -8.69
N PHE A 218 1.45 6.68 -7.96
CA PHE A 218 1.62 8.11 -8.20
C PHE A 218 2.77 8.34 -9.18
N ASP A 219 2.47 9.09 -10.23
CA ASP A 219 3.36 9.37 -11.36
C ASP A 219 3.02 10.79 -11.85
N ASP A 220 3.99 11.70 -11.94
CA ASP A 220 3.70 13.09 -12.33
C ASP A 220 3.48 13.31 -13.82
N GLU A 221 3.77 12.32 -14.66
CA GLU A 221 3.39 12.26 -16.07
C GLU A 221 1.98 11.68 -16.27
N ALA A 222 1.35 11.13 -15.23
CA ALA A 222 0.00 10.59 -15.32
C ALA A 222 -1.05 11.66 -15.70
N ASP A 223 -2.14 11.19 -16.29
CA ASP A 223 -3.24 12.02 -16.74
C ASP A 223 -4.00 12.65 -15.56
N SER A 224 -3.97 13.98 -15.49
CA SER A 224 -4.67 14.77 -14.46
C SER A 224 -6.21 14.66 -14.49
N THR A 225 -6.78 14.13 -15.56
CA THR A 225 -8.23 13.96 -15.73
C THR A 225 -8.75 12.68 -15.08
N LEU A 226 -7.86 11.74 -14.76
CA LEU A 226 -8.18 10.52 -14.02
C LEU A 226 -8.23 10.85 -12.52
N LYS A 227 -9.41 11.31 -12.07
CA LYS A 227 -9.69 11.68 -10.67
C LYS A 227 -10.49 10.63 -9.89
N SER A 228 -10.74 9.49 -10.50
CA SER A 228 -11.40 8.36 -9.85
C SER A 228 -11.01 7.12 -10.61
N SER A 229 -10.44 6.15 -9.92
CA SER A 229 -10.27 4.84 -10.49
C SER A 229 -10.82 3.80 -9.54
N ALA A 230 -12.06 3.41 -9.80
CA ALA A 230 -12.65 2.12 -9.46
C ALA A 230 -11.88 0.93 -10.10
N TYR A 231 -10.56 1.05 -10.28
CA TYR A 231 -9.72 0.12 -11.03
C TYR A 231 -8.40 -0.08 -10.28
N THR A 232 -8.42 -0.90 -9.23
CA THR A 232 -7.20 -1.32 -8.54
C THR A 232 -6.61 -2.54 -9.23
N SER A 233 -5.94 -2.33 -10.36
CA SER A 233 -4.83 -3.19 -10.77
C SER A 233 -3.82 -2.41 -11.61
N PHE A 234 -2.86 -1.76 -10.93
CA PHE A 234 -1.69 -1.05 -11.51
C PHE A 234 -1.96 0.09 -12.52
N ALA A 235 -3.18 0.20 -13.02
CA ALA A 235 -3.64 1.19 -13.95
C ALA A 235 -5.12 1.48 -13.64
N PRO A 236 -5.49 2.77 -13.56
CA PRO A 236 -4.69 3.94 -13.94
C PRO A 236 -3.71 4.41 -12.86
N ARG A 237 -2.61 5.03 -13.31
CA ARG A 237 -1.71 5.82 -12.46
C ARG A 237 -2.37 7.15 -12.15
N ILE A 238 -2.11 7.70 -10.97
CA ILE A 238 -2.66 8.98 -10.52
C ILE A 238 -1.59 10.05 -10.60
N LYS A 239 -1.98 11.23 -11.09
CA LYS A 239 -1.08 12.37 -11.13
C LYS A 239 -0.74 12.85 -9.73
N ALA A 240 0.54 12.84 -9.38
CA ALA A 240 1.02 13.42 -8.12
C ALA A 240 0.72 14.93 -8.06
N ASP A 241 0.48 15.44 -6.84
CA ASP A 241 0.20 16.87 -6.61
C ASP A 241 1.40 17.75 -6.93
N ASN A 242 2.57 17.28 -6.54
CA ASN A 242 3.85 17.91 -6.85
C ASN A 242 4.64 16.93 -7.70
N SER A 243 5.36 17.47 -8.68
CA SER A 243 6.20 16.66 -9.57
C SER A 243 7.27 15.92 -8.77
N VAL A 244 7.14 14.59 -8.73
CA VAL A 244 8.09 13.69 -8.05
C VAL A 244 9.39 13.67 -8.83
N ASN A 245 9.29 13.66 -10.16
CA ASN A 245 10.43 13.72 -11.07
C ASN A 245 11.24 15.01 -10.88
N ALA A 246 10.60 16.18 -10.91
CA ALA A 246 11.30 17.45 -10.74
C ALA A 246 11.92 17.59 -9.34
N ALA A 247 11.28 17.05 -8.31
CA ALA A 247 11.78 17.11 -6.93
C ALA A 247 13.08 16.32 -6.74
N PHE A 248 13.25 15.21 -7.47
CA PHE A 248 14.38 14.29 -7.28
C PHE A 248 15.38 14.26 -8.44
N ALA A 249 15.07 14.93 -9.56
CA ALA A 249 15.91 14.97 -10.75
C ALA A 249 17.37 15.33 -10.43
N GLY A 250 18.30 14.53 -10.95
CA GLY A 250 19.73 14.71 -10.78
C GLY A 250 20.32 14.22 -9.45
N ALA A 251 19.49 13.86 -8.47
CA ALA A 251 19.97 13.25 -7.22
C ALA A 251 20.36 11.76 -7.43
N ASN A 252 21.09 11.19 -6.48
CA ASN A 252 21.43 9.76 -6.49
C ASN A 252 20.30 8.95 -5.81
N ALA A 253 19.85 7.88 -6.46
CA ALA A 253 18.78 7.00 -5.97
C ALA A 253 19.20 6.05 -4.84
N GLN A 254 20.49 5.80 -4.67
CA GLN A 254 21.00 4.87 -3.66
C GLN A 254 20.78 5.41 -2.25
N GLY A 255 20.21 4.57 -1.40
CA GLY A 255 20.06 4.85 0.03
C GLY A 255 18.65 4.63 0.54
N TRP A 256 18.37 5.27 1.67
CA TRP A 256 17.12 5.13 2.40
C TRP A 256 16.04 6.07 1.87
N TRP A 257 15.04 5.49 1.23
CA TRP A 257 13.78 6.13 0.94
C TRP A 257 12.84 5.99 2.13
N ARG A 258 12.02 7.01 2.37
CA ARG A 258 11.04 6.99 3.46
C ARG A 258 9.68 7.44 2.98
N LEU A 259 8.65 6.73 3.43
CA LEU A 259 7.25 7.10 3.27
C LEU A 259 6.75 7.69 4.59
N LYS A 260 6.06 8.82 4.47
CA LYS A 260 5.28 9.46 5.55
C LYS A 260 3.84 9.58 5.09
N ILE A 261 2.91 9.22 5.98
CA ILE A 261 1.48 9.46 5.80
C ILE A 261 1.01 10.17 7.06
N ASN A 262 0.39 11.33 6.88
CA ASN A 262 -0.27 12.07 7.94
C ASN A 262 -1.77 12.01 7.70
N ASP A 263 -2.52 11.65 8.74
CA ASP A 263 -3.96 11.89 8.80
C ASP A 263 -4.19 13.22 9.52
N ASP A 264 -4.87 14.18 8.89
CA ASP A 264 -5.13 15.49 9.49
C ASP A 264 -6.58 15.70 9.97
N ALA A 265 -7.45 14.71 9.84
CA ALA A 265 -8.83 14.76 10.31
C ALA A 265 -9.19 13.56 11.20
N GLY A 266 -9.93 13.82 12.29
CA GLY A 266 -10.31 12.76 13.22
C GLY A 266 -11.57 12.00 12.81
N GLY A 267 -11.74 10.79 13.35
CA GLY A 267 -12.86 9.89 13.08
C GLY A 267 -12.49 8.66 12.27
N ASP A 268 -11.32 8.69 11.63
CA ASP A 268 -10.87 7.70 10.66
C ASP A 268 -9.56 7.06 11.10
N SER A 269 -9.20 5.90 10.55
CA SER A 269 -7.87 5.33 10.81
C SER A 269 -7.54 4.33 9.72
N GLY A 270 -6.27 3.98 9.61
CA GLY A 270 -5.87 3.08 8.55
C GLY A 270 -4.55 2.39 8.75
N ARG A 271 -4.04 1.84 7.65
CA ARG A 271 -2.83 1.03 7.65
C ARG A 271 -2.19 1.00 6.28
N VAL A 272 -0.87 1.18 6.27
CA VAL A 272 -0.03 0.90 5.09
C VAL A 272 0.27 -0.60 5.05
N TYR A 273 -0.13 -1.24 3.96
CA TYR A 273 0.13 -2.67 3.70
C TYR A 273 1.35 -2.89 2.82
N ALA A 274 1.61 -1.98 1.88
CA ALA A 274 2.80 -2.02 1.05
C ALA A 274 3.05 -0.66 0.42
N TRP A 275 4.31 -0.42 0.06
CA TRP A 275 4.67 0.70 -0.79
C TRP A 275 6.01 0.41 -1.47
N GLY A 276 6.33 1.20 -2.48
CA GLY A 276 7.59 1.06 -3.18
C GLY A 276 7.86 2.19 -4.16
N VAL A 277 9.08 2.26 -4.66
CA VAL A 277 9.46 3.23 -5.70
C VAL A 277 10.05 2.53 -6.91
N GLN A 278 9.73 3.05 -8.08
CA GLN A 278 10.39 2.73 -9.34
C GLN A 278 11.26 3.92 -9.70
N ILE A 279 12.49 3.66 -10.17
CA ILE A 279 13.44 4.70 -10.55
C ILE A 279 13.75 4.56 -12.04
N ASN A 280 13.68 5.66 -12.79
CA ASN A 280 14.04 5.79 -14.20
C ASN A 280 13.27 4.85 -15.14
N ASN A 281 12.06 4.42 -14.76
CA ASN A 281 11.34 3.32 -15.42
C ASN A 281 12.25 2.09 -15.67
N ALA A 282 13.24 1.85 -14.80
CA ALA A 282 14.29 0.88 -15.05
C ALA A 282 13.71 -0.53 -15.07
N ALA A 283 14.11 -1.30 -16.09
CA ALA A 283 13.75 -2.70 -16.20
C ALA A 283 14.46 -3.59 -15.18
N THR A 284 15.43 -3.07 -14.42
CA THR A 284 16.05 -3.75 -13.27
C THR A 284 16.42 -2.74 -12.20
N LEU A 285 15.93 -2.94 -10.97
CA LEU A 285 16.35 -2.17 -9.79
C LEU A 285 16.83 -3.13 -8.69
N ASP A 286 18.08 -3.00 -8.26
CA ASP A 286 18.57 -3.75 -7.10
C ASP A 286 17.94 -3.16 -5.84
N VAL A 287 16.87 -3.79 -5.39
CA VAL A 287 16.36 -3.70 -4.02
C VAL A 287 17.39 -4.40 -3.15
N GLY A 288 18.52 -3.72 -2.95
CA GLY A 288 19.59 -4.24 -2.14
C GLY A 288 19.00 -4.71 -0.81
N SER A 289 19.50 -5.82 -0.28
CA SER A 289 19.37 -6.03 1.16
C SER A 289 19.76 -4.72 1.82
N GLU A 290 19.03 -4.27 2.86
CA GLU A 290 19.50 -3.18 3.72
C GLU A 290 21.01 -3.35 3.81
N PRO A 291 21.82 -2.30 3.54
CA PRO A 291 23.24 -2.46 3.57
C PRO A 291 23.46 -3.13 4.90
N THR A 292 24.03 -4.32 4.91
CA THR A 292 24.41 -4.93 6.15
C THR A 292 25.47 -3.98 6.68
N ALA A 293 25.03 -2.92 7.36
CA ALA A 293 25.56 -2.52 8.64
C ALA A 293 25.44 -3.82 9.42
N GLY A 294 26.40 -4.73 9.17
CA GLY A 294 26.31 -6.11 9.61
C GLY A 294 25.90 -6.02 11.04
N VAL A 295 24.78 -6.68 11.38
CA VAL A 295 24.05 -6.55 12.66
C VAL A 295 25.03 -5.98 13.67
N PRO A 296 24.95 -4.66 13.99
CA PRO A 296 26.06 -4.00 14.63
C PRO A 296 26.49 -4.86 15.79
N GLY A 297 27.70 -5.44 15.75
CA GLY A 297 28.09 -6.47 16.73
C GLY A 297 28.12 -5.93 18.17
N LYS A 298 27.84 -4.63 18.33
CA LYS A 298 27.79 -3.86 19.55
C LYS A 298 26.57 -2.94 19.55
N PHE A 299 26.08 -2.68 20.75
CA PHE A 299 25.25 -1.51 21.02
C PHE A 299 26.15 -0.26 20.97
N GLU A 300 25.70 0.81 20.33
CA GLU A 300 26.46 2.05 20.23
C GLU A 300 25.52 3.25 20.14
N LEU A 301 25.80 4.31 20.90
CA LEU A 301 25.21 5.62 20.67
C LEU A 301 26.22 6.46 19.88
N GLN A 302 25.78 7.18 18.85
CA GLN A 302 26.63 8.09 18.07
C GLN A 302 26.45 9.53 18.51
N GLN A 303 27.44 10.37 18.20
CA GLN A 303 27.33 11.80 18.41
C GLN A 303 26.21 12.37 17.51
N ASN A 304 25.32 13.16 18.09
CA ASN A 304 24.26 13.83 17.34
C ASN A 304 24.88 14.75 16.27
N TYR A 305 24.21 14.86 15.11
CA TYR A 305 24.64 15.72 14.03
C TYR A 305 23.45 16.54 13.47
N PRO A 306 23.62 17.86 13.28
CA PRO A 306 24.79 18.67 13.65
C PRO A 306 24.97 18.78 15.19
N ASN A 307 26.17 19.11 15.65
CA ASN A 307 26.47 19.50 17.03
C ASN A 307 27.66 20.50 17.04
N PRO A 308 27.48 21.78 17.40
CA PRO A 308 26.24 22.38 17.91
C PRO A 308 25.08 22.39 16.89
N PHE A 309 23.84 22.52 17.36
CA PHE A 309 22.64 22.48 16.52
C PHE A 309 21.66 23.62 16.81
N ASN A 310 20.81 23.97 15.84
CA ASN A 310 19.77 25.00 15.95
C ASN A 310 18.55 24.70 15.04
N PRO A 311 17.32 24.56 15.57
CA PRO A 311 17.00 23.92 16.84
C PRO A 311 16.92 22.38 16.71
N SER A 312 17.22 21.83 15.53
CA SER A 312 17.04 20.41 15.21
C SER A 312 18.36 19.68 14.99
N THR A 313 18.41 18.41 15.41
CA THR A 313 19.55 17.51 15.23
C THR A 313 19.07 16.07 15.06
N MET A 314 19.95 15.19 14.60
CA MET A 314 19.69 13.76 14.45
C MET A 314 20.55 12.97 15.44
N ILE A 315 19.95 12.04 16.17
CA ILE A 315 20.65 11.13 17.09
C ILE A 315 20.63 9.73 16.48
N ARG A 316 21.82 9.17 16.22
CA ARG A 316 21.97 7.84 15.64
C ARG A 316 22.45 6.84 16.70
N PHE A 317 21.92 5.62 16.69
CA PHE A 317 22.38 4.53 17.55
C PHE A 317 22.21 3.18 16.88
N SER A 318 22.90 2.16 17.39
CA SER A 318 22.79 0.78 16.91
C SER A 318 22.47 -0.21 18.04
N LEU A 319 21.77 -1.27 17.67
CA LEU A 319 21.38 -2.38 18.53
C LEU A 319 21.92 -3.69 17.93
N ALA A 320 22.65 -4.46 18.75
CA ALA A 320 23.20 -5.74 18.33
C ALA A 320 22.17 -6.88 18.30
N ARG A 321 21.04 -6.70 18.99
CA ARG A 321 19.94 -7.66 19.08
C ARG A 321 18.64 -6.94 19.43
N PRO A 322 17.47 -7.55 19.22
CA PRO A 322 16.19 -6.97 19.62
C PRO A 322 16.15 -6.68 21.13
N GLU A 323 15.71 -5.49 21.52
CA GLU A 323 15.76 -5.04 22.91
C GLU A 323 14.72 -3.94 23.19
N GLN A 324 14.33 -3.77 24.47
CA GLN A 324 13.57 -2.58 24.89
C GLN A 324 14.51 -1.38 24.95
N VAL A 325 14.22 -0.34 24.17
CA VAL A 325 15.07 0.84 24.01
C VAL A 325 14.39 2.08 24.56
N SER A 326 15.11 2.86 25.38
CA SER A 326 14.71 4.21 25.75
C SER A 326 15.80 5.22 25.39
N LEU A 327 15.45 6.25 24.62
CA LEU A 327 16.30 7.40 24.32
C LEU A 327 15.69 8.65 24.97
N LYS A 328 16.43 9.27 25.88
CA LYS A 328 15.95 10.38 26.70
C LYS A 328 16.95 11.52 26.75
N VAL A 329 16.47 12.75 26.86
CA VAL A 329 17.26 13.98 26.96
C VAL A 329 17.19 14.51 28.40
N TYR A 330 18.30 15.02 28.89
CA TYR A 330 18.52 15.53 30.23
C TYR A 330 19.21 16.90 30.19
N ASP A 331 18.91 17.74 31.18
CA ASP A 331 19.66 18.97 31.42
C ASP A 331 20.96 18.72 32.21
N VAL A 332 21.71 19.79 32.47
CA VAL A 332 22.98 19.74 33.23
C VAL A 332 22.82 19.31 34.69
N LEU A 333 21.60 19.38 35.24
CA LEU A 333 21.27 18.92 36.60
C LEU A 333 20.82 17.45 36.61
N GLY A 334 20.79 16.79 35.45
CA GLY A 334 20.34 15.40 35.30
C GLY A 334 18.82 15.24 35.34
N ARG A 335 18.05 16.33 35.21
CA ARG A 335 16.59 16.27 35.10
C ARG A 335 16.22 15.88 33.69
N GLU A 336 15.33 14.91 33.55
CA GLU A 336 14.77 14.51 32.26
C GLU A 336 13.96 15.67 31.68
N VAL A 337 14.31 16.11 30.48
CA VAL A 337 13.59 17.19 29.78
C VAL A 337 12.68 16.66 28.68
N GLN A 338 13.02 15.52 28.06
CA GLN A 338 12.21 14.91 27.01
C GLN A 338 12.55 13.43 26.80
N THR A 339 11.54 12.59 26.60
CA THR A 339 11.72 11.23 26.06
C THR A 339 11.54 11.28 24.54
N LEU A 340 12.52 10.77 23.79
CA LEU A 340 12.50 10.75 22.31
C LEU A 340 12.02 9.41 21.76
N LEU A 341 12.29 8.32 22.49
CA LEU A 341 11.93 6.96 22.12
C LEU A 341 11.78 6.12 23.39
N ASN A 342 10.76 5.26 23.48
CA ASN A 342 10.65 4.25 24.54
C ASN A 342 9.83 3.04 24.10
N GLU A 343 10.45 2.11 23.38
CA GLU A 343 9.77 0.95 22.82
C GLU A 343 10.73 -0.20 22.48
N LYS A 344 10.17 -1.36 22.14
CA LYS A 344 10.95 -2.51 21.69
C LYS A 344 11.36 -2.33 20.23
N ARG A 345 12.65 -2.48 19.93
CA ARG A 345 13.21 -2.40 18.57
C ARG A 345 13.96 -3.68 18.21
N ALA A 346 14.00 -4.01 16.93
CA ALA A 346 14.79 -5.13 16.41
C ALA A 346 16.30 -4.81 16.43
N ALA A 347 17.16 -5.75 16.03
CA ALA A 347 18.56 -5.42 15.80
C ALA A 347 18.68 -4.49 14.59
N GLY A 348 19.57 -3.51 14.62
CA GLY A 348 19.71 -2.54 13.52
C GLY A 348 20.32 -1.22 13.94
N THR A 349 20.43 -0.30 12.98
CA THR A 349 20.85 1.09 13.22
C THR A 349 19.68 2.03 13.03
N TYR A 350 19.47 2.94 13.97
CA TYR A 350 18.33 3.84 14.03
C TYR A 350 18.78 5.28 14.09
N THR A 351 18.01 6.17 13.47
CA THR A 351 18.21 7.63 13.53
C THR A 351 16.93 8.27 14.05
N VAL A 352 17.03 9.03 15.13
CA VAL A 352 15.89 9.68 15.80
C VAL A 352 16.06 11.21 15.69
N PRO A 353 15.09 11.93 15.11
CA PRO A 353 15.11 13.38 15.07
C PRO A 353 14.85 13.97 16.47
N PHE A 354 15.51 15.08 16.78
CA PHE A 354 15.28 15.85 17.99
C PHE A 354 15.12 17.34 17.66
N ASN A 355 13.96 17.91 18.01
CA ASN A 355 13.67 19.33 17.89
C ASN A 355 13.61 19.97 19.29
N ALA A 356 14.57 20.86 19.55
CA ALA A 356 14.74 21.52 20.83
C ALA A 356 14.23 22.98 20.85
N SER A 357 13.29 23.33 19.96
CA SER A 357 12.73 24.69 19.84
C SER A 357 12.19 25.25 21.16
N ARG A 358 11.65 24.37 22.02
CA ARG A 358 11.10 24.71 23.35
C ARG A 358 12.14 24.77 24.47
N LEU A 359 13.41 24.48 24.20
CA LEU A 359 14.50 24.48 25.17
C LEU A 359 15.37 25.75 25.04
N ALA A 360 16.02 26.16 26.12
CA ALA A 360 16.96 27.28 26.11
C ALA A 360 18.32 26.85 25.53
N SER A 361 19.04 27.78 24.89
CA SER A 361 20.43 27.53 24.44
C SER A 361 21.28 27.03 25.60
N GLY A 362 22.12 26.03 25.36
CA GLY A 362 22.91 25.42 26.41
C GLY A 362 23.34 23.99 26.12
N VAL A 363 23.95 23.39 27.13
CA VAL A 363 24.42 22.01 27.09
C VAL A 363 23.31 21.07 27.57
N TYR A 364 23.09 20.00 26.82
CA TYR A 364 22.19 18.91 27.16
C TYR A 364 22.90 17.58 27.02
N PHE A 365 22.32 16.55 27.63
CA PHE A 365 22.78 15.18 27.50
C PHE A 365 21.66 14.32 26.98
N TYR A 366 21.96 13.39 26.08
CA TYR A 366 21.01 12.34 25.70
C TYR A 366 21.58 10.99 26.10
N ARG A 367 20.70 10.11 26.55
CA ARG A 367 21.03 8.78 27.06
C ARG A 367 20.23 7.73 26.33
N LEU A 368 20.93 6.74 25.79
CA LEU A 368 20.33 5.51 25.29
C LEU A 368 20.43 4.44 26.37
N ARG A 369 19.32 3.75 26.63
CA ARG A 369 19.29 2.51 27.41
C ARG A 369 18.68 1.42 26.55
N ALA A 370 19.40 0.31 26.40
CA ALA A 370 18.94 -0.90 25.70
C ALA A 370 19.36 -2.11 26.53
N GLY A 371 18.41 -2.68 27.30
CA GLY A 371 18.71 -3.74 28.27
C GLY A 371 19.75 -3.27 29.30
N ASN A 372 20.93 -3.92 29.28
CA ASN A 372 22.08 -3.60 30.14
C ASN A 372 23.00 -2.51 29.56
N PHE A 373 22.84 -2.15 28.29
CA PHE A 373 23.63 -1.09 27.67
C PHE A 373 23.08 0.27 28.07
N ILE A 374 23.92 1.14 28.61
CA ILE A 374 23.60 2.53 28.92
C ILE A 374 24.75 3.40 28.44
N GLU A 375 24.49 4.30 27.49
CA GLU A 375 25.46 5.29 27.04
C GLU A 375 24.83 6.67 27.04
N SER A 376 25.61 7.70 27.41
CA SER A 376 25.18 9.10 27.37
C SER A 376 26.17 9.94 26.58
N LYS A 377 25.68 10.89 25.80
CA LYS A 377 26.50 11.86 25.07
C LYS A 377 26.01 13.29 25.26
N LYS A 378 26.95 14.22 25.13
CA LYS A 378 26.73 15.66 25.30
C LYS A 378 26.34 16.28 23.95
N MET A 379 25.39 17.21 23.96
CA MET A 379 25.03 18.04 22.81
C MET A 379 24.91 19.51 23.21
N MET A 380 25.08 20.40 22.23
CA MET A 380 25.04 21.86 22.43
C MET A 380 23.98 22.47 21.52
N LEU A 381 22.95 23.04 22.14
CA LEU A 381 21.92 23.83 21.46
C LEU A 381 22.37 25.29 21.42
N VAL A 382 22.39 25.87 20.23
CA VAL A 382 22.65 27.30 20.00
C VAL A 382 21.43 27.87 19.30
N LYS A 383 20.84 28.93 19.84
CA LYS A 383 19.75 29.67 19.17
C LYS A 383 20.30 30.92 18.51
#